data_AF-A0A1F6PN13-F1
#
_entry.id   AF-A0A1F6PN13-F1
#
_cell.length_a   1.000
_cell.length_b   1.000
_cell.length_c   1.000
_cell.angle_alpha   90.00
_cell.angle_beta   90.00
_cell.angle_gamma   90.00
#
_symmetry.space_group_name_H-M   'P 1'
#
loop_
_entity.id
_entity.type
_entity.pdbx_description
1 polymer ?
#
loop_
_entity_poly.entity_id
_entity_poly.type
_entity_poly.pdbx_seq_one_letter_code
_entity_poly.pdbx_strand_id
1 'polypeptide(L)'
;MKILSGILIVILKVSICLFLTLILCACSGVVAFADRYDWQIILYLTLSILIVVGFWLVFFIKMKRTIKLVYLILFILYLFIPKTLPSVMQQFNIDNCLDSGGCWDSIRNRCEMQDQGKCVITIEE
;
A
#
# COMPACT_ATOMS: atom_id res chain seq x y z
N MET A 1 13.79 36.40 7.53
CA MET A 1 14.01 35.00 7.95
C MET A 1 12.78 34.26 8.47
N LYS A 2 11.97 34.81 9.41
CA LYS A 2 10.80 34.09 9.99
C LYS A 2 9.75 33.62 8.97
N ILE A 3 9.48 34.42 7.93
CA ILE A 3 8.52 34.07 6.86
C ILE A 3 9.06 32.92 6.01
N LEU A 4 10.33 33.00 5.61
CA LEU A 4 11.01 31.97 4.83
C LEU A 4 11.02 30.61 5.57
N SER A 5 11.30 30.62 6.88
CA SER A 5 11.23 29.41 7.71
C SER A 5 9.81 28.84 7.84
N GLY A 6 8.79 29.69 7.87
CA GLY A 6 7.40 29.25 7.92
C GLY A 6 6.97 28.54 6.64
N ILE A 7 7.32 29.11 5.49
CA ILE A 7 7.06 28.53 4.16
C ILE A 7 7.80 27.20 4.01
N LEU A 8 9.07 27.13 4.39
CA LEU A 8 9.87 25.91 4.35
C LEU A 8 9.24 24.77 5.16
N ILE A 9 8.70 25.06 6.35
CA ILE A 9 8.02 24.06 7.18
C ILE A 9 6.75 23.53 6.50
N VAL A 10 5.99 24.39 5.83
CA VAL A 10 4.78 23.95 5.10
C VAL A 10 5.15 23.07 3.92
N ILE A 11 6.15 23.47 3.13
CA ILE A 11 6.67 22.67 2.00
C ILE A 11 7.12 21.29 2.50
N LEU A 12 7.88 21.24 3.59
CA LEU A 12 8.34 19.97 4.17
C LEU A 12 7.16 19.07 4.58
N LYS A 13 6.13 19.62 5.23
CA LYS A 13 4.93 18.85 5.62
C LYS A 13 4.20 18.29 4.41
N VAL A 14 3.99 19.12 3.39
CA VAL A 14 3.33 18.72 2.14
C VAL A 14 4.13 17.61 1.46
N SER A 15 5.45 17.78 1.35
CA SER A 15 6.35 16.79 0.76
C SER A 15 6.29 15.44 1.48
N ILE A 16 6.31 15.45 2.82
CA ILE A 16 6.16 14.23 3.63
C ILE A 16 4.79 13.58 3.39
N CYS A 17 3.70 14.35 3.41
CA CYS A 17 2.36 13.80 3.17
C CYS A 17 2.24 13.18 1.77
N LEU A 18 2.77 13.84 0.75
CA LEU A 18 2.77 13.34 -0.63
C LEU A 18 3.58 12.05 -0.75
N PHE A 19 4.78 12.01 -0.16
CA PHE A 19 5.62 10.81 -0.15
C PHE A 19 4.92 9.62 0.51
N LEU A 20 4.33 9.81 1.69
CA LEU A 20 3.61 8.75 2.40
C LEU A 20 2.35 8.29 1.65
N THR A 21 1.62 9.23 1.03
CA THR A 21 0.46 8.91 0.19
C THR A 21 0.87 8.09 -1.03
N LEU A 22 2.01 8.41 -1.66
CA LEU A 22 2.52 7.67 -2.80
C LEU A 22 2.87 6.22 -2.45
N ILE A 23 3.50 6.00 -1.29
CA ILE A 23 3.77 4.63 -0.79
C ILE A 23 2.46 3.87 -0.61
N LEU A 24 1.46 4.48 0.04
CA LEU A 24 0.15 3.85 0.23
C LEU A 24 -0.56 3.55 -1.07
N CYS A 25 -0.52 4.46 -2.04
CA CYS A 25 -1.11 4.27 -3.35
C CYS A 25 -0.42 3.12 -4.10
N ALA A 26 0.91 2.99 -4.02
CA ALA A 26 1.61 1.85 -4.63
C ALA A 26 1.17 0.53 -4.00
N CYS A 27 1.20 0.42 -2.67
CA CYS A 27 0.78 -0.80 -1.97
C CYS A 27 -0.71 -1.13 -2.18
N SER A 28 -1.58 -0.11 -2.22
CA SER A 28 -3.02 -0.31 -2.43
C SER A 28 -3.33 -0.58 -3.90
N GLY A 29 -2.53 -0.05 -4.82
CA GLY A 29 -2.66 -0.27 -6.26
C GLY A 29 -2.51 -1.75 -6.61
N VAL A 30 -1.47 -2.40 -6.10
CA VAL A 30 -1.25 -3.85 -6.25
C VAL A 30 -2.50 -4.65 -5.86
N VAL A 31 -3.11 -4.28 -4.73
CA VAL A 31 -4.28 -4.98 -4.18
C VAL A 31 -5.58 -4.59 -4.90
N ALA A 32 -5.67 -3.38 -5.46
CA ALA A 32 -6.84 -2.89 -6.18
C ALA A 32 -7.02 -3.54 -7.56
N PHE A 33 -5.98 -4.15 -8.12
CA PHE A 33 -6.09 -4.92 -9.36
C PHE A 33 -6.36 -6.41 -9.12
N ALA A 34 -6.80 -6.79 -7.92
CA ALA A 34 -7.17 -8.16 -7.62
C ALA A 34 -8.35 -8.65 -8.47
N ASP A 35 -8.23 -9.86 -9.03
CA ASP A 35 -9.30 -10.50 -9.82
C ASP A 35 -10.56 -10.81 -8.99
N ARG A 36 -10.41 -10.96 -7.67
CA ARG A 36 -11.51 -11.27 -6.75
C ARG A 36 -11.44 -10.38 -5.52
N TYR A 37 -12.55 -9.70 -5.26
CA TYR A 37 -12.71 -8.83 -4.10
C TYR A 37 -13.40 -9.59 -2.97
N ASP A 38 -12.61 -10.08 -2.03
CA ASP A 38 -13.12 -10.59 -0.77
C ASP A 38 -13.22 -9.50 0.30
N TRP A 39 -13.81 -9.84 1.45
CA TRP A 39 -13.98 -8.87 2.54
C TRP A 39 -12.64 -8.36 3.09
N GLN A 40 -11.55 -9.13 2.99
CA GLN A 40 -10.22 -8.73 3.46
C GLN A 40 -9.63 -7.63 2.58
N ILE A 41 -9.74 -7.78 1.25
CA ILE A 41 -9.32 -6.78 0.27
C ILE A 41 -10.13 -5.49 0.44
N ILE A 42 -11.45 -5.60 0.57
CA ILE A 42 -12.33 -4.43 0.79
C ILE A 42 -11.95 -3.71 2.09
N LEU A 43 -11.73 -4.45 3.18
CA LEU A 43 -11.30 -3.90 4.46
C LEU A 43 -9.96 -3.17 4.33
N TYR A 44 -8.98 -3.78 3.68
CA TYR A 44 -7.65 -3.19 3.48
C TYR A 44 -7.71 -1.89 2.67
N LEU A 45 -8.41 -1.89 1.52
CA LEU A 45 -8.54 -0.70 0.68
C LEU A 45 -9.28 0.44 1.40
N THR A 46 -10.33 0.10 2.16
CA THR A 46 -11.07 1.07 2.97
C THR A 46 -10.17 1.68 4.05
N LEU A 47 -9.38 0.85 4.73
CA LEU A 47 -8.43 1.32 5.75
C LEU A 47 -7.33 2.21 5.15
N SER A 48 -6.79 1.84 3.98
CA SER A 48 -5.84 2.66 3.22
C SER A 48 -6.37 4.08 3.00
N ILE A 49 -7.60 4.21 2.50
CA ILE A 49 -8.22 5.51 2.24
C ILE A 49 -8.36 6.32 3.54
N LEU A 50 -8.84 5.69 4.61
CA LEU A 50 -8.99 6.35 5.92
C LEU A 50 -7.64 6.84 6.45
N ILE A 51 -6.57 6.07 6.27
CA ILE A 51 -5.22 6.44 6.70
C ILE A 51 -4.71 7.63 5.88
N VAL A 52 -4.88 7.64 4.55
CA VAL A 52 -4.49 8.79 3.70
C VAL A 52 -5.20 10.04 4.19
N VAL A 53 -6.52 10.01 4.32
CA VAL A 53 -7.32 11.16 4.78
C VAL A 53 -6.87 11.59 6.19
N GLY A 54 -6.67 10.64 7.10
CA GLY A 54 -6.16 10.88 8.45
C GLY A 54 -4.80 11.57 8.47
N PHE A 55 -3.86 11.15 7.62
CA PHE A 55 -2.54 11.76 7.51
C PHE A 55 -2.62 13.23 7.11
N TRP A 56 -3.38 13.51 6.06
CA TRP A 56 -3.57 14.87 5.58
C TRP A 56 -4.16 15.74 6.69
N LEU A 57 -5.24 15.29 7.36
CA LEU A 57 -5.85 16.05 8.45
C LEU A 57 -4.88 16.29 9.62
N VAL A 58 -4.19 15.26 10.10
CA VAL A 58 -3.32 15.33 11.29
C VAL A 58 -2.12 16.26 11.07
N PHE A 59 -1.57 16.32 9.86
CA PHE A 59 -0.41 17.17 9.57
C PHE A 59 -0.75 18.66 9.50
N PHE A 60 -1.91 19.02 8.94
CA PHE A 60 -2.34 20.41 8.77
C PHE A 60 -3.06 20.99 9.99
N ILE A 61 -3.73 20.17 10.80
CA ILE A 61 -4.37 20.64 12.03
C ILE A 61 -3.32 20.95 13.12
N LYS A 62 -3.58 21.99 13.91
CA LYS A 62 -2.81 22.33 15.12
C LYS A 62 -3.12 21.32 16.24
N MET A 63 -2.54 20.13 16.13
CA MET A 63 -2.57 19.10 17.18
C MET A 63 -1.27 19.04 17.97
N LYS A 64 -1.34 18.48 19.19
CA LYS A 64 -0.17 18.20 20.02
C LYS A 64 0.82 17.31 19.24
N ARG A 65 2.13 17.58 19.39
CA ARG A 65 3.20 16.80 18.71
C ARG A 65 3.10 15.30 19.02
N THR A 66 2.71 14.93 20.24
CA THR A 66 2.50 13.54 20.66
C THR A 66 1.47 12.82 19.80
N ILE A 67 0.35 13.47 19.46
CA ILE A 67 -0.70 12.85 18.62
C ILE A 67 -0.17 12.57 17.21
N LYS A 68 0.61 13.50 16.65
CA LYS A 68 1.23 13.33 15.33
C LYS A 68 2.21 12.15 15.32
N LEU A 69 2.97 11.98 16.41
CA LEU A 69 3.91 10.87 16.57
C LEU A 69 3.18 9.54 16.73
N VAL A 70 2.10 9.48 17.53
CA VAL A 70 1.25 8.28 17.65
C VAL A 70 0.66 7.88 16.30
N TYR A 71 0.16 8.83 15.51
CA TYR A 71 -0.34 8.56 14.16
C TYR A 71 0.74 8.00 13.23
N LEU A 72 1.97 8.51 13.31
CA LEU A 72 3.11 7.98 12.55
C LEU A 72 3.43 6.53 12.95
N ILE A 73 3.36 6.19 14.24
CA ILE A 73 3.56 4.81 14.71
C ILE A 73 2.44 3.90 14.18
N LEU A 74 1.17 4.33 14.28
CA LEU A 74 0.03 3.57 13.77
C LEU A 74 0.15 3.31 12.26
N PHE A 75 0.68 4.27 11.51
CA PHE A 75 0.98 4.09 10.09
C PHE A 75 2.06 3.06 9.82
N ILE A 76 3.15 3.08 10.60
CA ILE A 76 4.20 2.08 10.44
C ILE A 76 3.62 0.69 10.73
N LEU A 77 2.80 0.55 11.78
CA LEU A 77 2.09 -0.70 12.07
C LEU A 77 1.15 -1.11 10.94
N TYR A 78 0.47 -0.15 10.30
CA TYR A 78 -0.39 -0.40 9.15
C TYR A 78 0.33 -1.10 7.99
N LEU A 79 1.59 -0.73 7.72
CA LEU A 79 2.39 -1.33 6.64
C LEU A 79 2.63 -2.84 6.84
N PHE A 80 2.39 -3.38 8.04
CA PHE A 80 2.49 -4.82 8.31
C PHE A 80 1.17 -5.56 8.17
N ILE A 81 0.02 -4.87 8.06
CA ILE A 81 -1.30 -5.50 7.91
C ILE A 81 -1.39 -6.46 6.72
N PRO A 82 -0.83 -6.16 5.53
CA PRO A 82 -0.86 -7.10 4.41
C PRO A 82 -0.41 -8.52 4.78
N LYS A 83 0.63 -8.64 5.64
CA LYS A 83 1.17 -9.93 6.08
C LYS A 83 0.20 -10.75 6.94
N THR A 84 -0.80 -10.10 7.51
CA THR A 84 -1.82 -10.72 8.38
C THR A 84 -3.10 -11.10 7.63
N LEU A 85 -3.30 -10.54 6.43
CA LEU A 85 -4.48 -10.77 5.59
C LEU A 85 -4.09 -11.66 4.41
N PRO A 86 -4.38 -12.98 4.43
CA PRO A 86 -3.93 -13.92 3.41
C PRO A 86 -4.26 -13.48 1.99
N SER A 87 -5.48 -12.98 1.75
CA SER A 87 -5.92 -12.57 0.41
C SER A 87 -5.17 -11.34 -0.09
N VAL A 88 -4.81 -10.42 0.81
CA VAL A 88 -4.02 -9.23 0.49
C VAL A 88 -2.57 -9.63 0.20
N MET A 89 -1.98 -10.47 1.05
CA MET A 89 -0.61 -10.98 0.85
C MET A 89 -0.50 -11.77 -0.46
N GLN A 90 -1.52 -12.52 -0.83
CA GLN A 90 -1.56 -13.25 -2.09
C GLN A 90 -1.41 -12.31 -3.29
N GLN A 91 -2.10 -11.17 -3.30
CA GLN A 91 -1.96 -10.17 -4.37
C GLN A 91 -0.53 -9.63 -4.48
N PHE A 92 0.11 -9.34 -3.35
CA PHE A 92 1.52 -8.95 -3.35
C PHE A 92 2.45 -10.06 -3.89
N ASN A 93 2.14 -11.33 -3.62
CA ASN A 93 2.93 -12.44 -4.14
C ASN A 93 2.74 -12.65 -5.64
N ILE A 94 1.51 -12.45 -6.14
CA ILE A 94 1.19 -12.51 -7.58
C ILE A 94 1.97 -11.41 -8.31
N ASP A 95 1.86 -10.18 -7.84
CA ASP A 95 2.54 -9.01 -8.42
C ASP A 95 4.06 -9.20 -8.42
N ASN A 96 4.65 -9.58 -7.29
CA ASN A 96 6.08 -9.86 -7.19
C ASN A 96 6.53 -11.03 -8.07
N CYS A 97 5.67 -12.03 -8.29
CA CYS A 97 5.95 -13.13 -9.21
C CYS A 97 6.03 -12.63 -10.66
N LEU A 98 5.09 -11.79 -11.07
CA LEU A 98 5.06 -11.18 -12.40
C LEU A 98 6.25 -10.27 -12.62
N ASP A 99 6.59 -9.42 -11.64
CA ASP A 99 7.76 -8.54 -11.68
C ASP A 99 9.08 -9.32 -11.80
N SER A 100 9.14 -10.53 -11.23
CA SER A 100 10.28 -11.43 -11.33
C SER A 100 10.36 -12.19 -12.66
N GLY A 101 9.42 -11.97 -13.59
CA GLY A 101 9.32 -12.69 -14.86
C GLY A 101 8.69 -14.09 -14.77
N GLY A 102 8.08 -14.40 -13.62
CA GLY A 102 7.33 -15.63 -13.40
C GLY A 102 5.85 -15.52 -13.79
N CYS A 103 5.15 -16.64 -13.69
CA CYS A 103 3.70 -16.73 -13.81
C CYS A 103 3.13 -17.33 -12.53
N TRP A 104 2.02 -16.77 -12.05
CA TRP A 104 1.37 -17.27 -10.85
C TRP A 104 0.47 -18.47 -11.17
N ASP A 105 0.74 -19.62 -10.55
CA ASP A 105 -0.15 -20.78 -10.60
C ASP A 105 -1.20 -20.65 -9.49
N SER A 106 -2.43 -20.27 -9.89
CA SER A 106 -3.58 -20.12 -9.00
C SER A 106 -4.09 -21.45 -8.41
N ILE A 107 -3.79 -22.60 -9.02
CA ILE A 107 -4.20 -23.92 -8.54
C ILE A 107 -3.28 -24.36 -7.39
N ARG A 108 -1.97 -24.19 -7.57
CA ARG A 108 -0.95 -24.59 -6.59
C ARG A 108 -0.54 -23.47 -5.64
N ASN A 109 -1.06 -22.26 -5.86
CA ASN A 109 -0.78 -21.06 -5.08
C ASN A 109 0.73 -20.76 -4.97
N ARG A 110 1.44 -20.82 -6.11
CA ARG A 110 2.90 -20.66 -6.17
C ARG A 110 3.33 -19.90 -7.43
N CYS A 111 4.48 -19.24 -7.35
CA CYS A 111 5.13 -18.64 -8.52
C CYS A 111 5.90 -19.70 -9.31
N GLU A 112 5.62 -19.83 -10.61
CA GLU A 112 6.38 -20.67 -11.53
C GLU A 112 7.25 -19.78 -12.44
N MET A 113 8.55 -20.08 -12.50
CA MET A 113 9.48 -19.32 -13.36
C MET A 113 9.46 -19.88 -14.79
N GLN A 114 9.64 -19.02 -15.79
CA GLN A 114 9.64 -19.40 -17.22
C GLN A 114 10.59 -20.56 -17.57
N ASP A 115 11.67 -20.72 -16.82
CA ASP A 115 12.68 -21.77 -17.05
C ASP A 115 12.26 -23.16 -16.51
N GLN A 116 11.12 -23.28 -15.82
CA GLN A 116 10.68 -24.52 -15.15
C GLN A 116 9.44 -25.20 -15.76
N GLY A 117 8.88 -24.66 -16.84
CA GLY A 117 7.70 -25.23 -17.50
C GLY A 117 6.84 -24.15 -18.14
N LYS A 118 6.08 -24.51 -19.18
CA LYS A 118 5.22 -23.58 -19.91
C LYS A 118 4.19 -22.94 -18.96
N CYS A 119 4.25 -21.63 -18.79
CA CYS A 119 3.17 -20.84 -18.24
C CYS A 119 1.91 -21.11 -19.08
N VAL A 120 0.95 -21.85 -18.53
CA VAL A 120 -0.34 -22.06 -19.19
C VAL A 120 -1.15 -20.79 -18.96
N ILE A 121 -1.10 -19.89 -19.94
CA ILE A 121 -2.01 -18.75 -20.00
C ILE A 121 -3.37 -19.34 -20.40
N THR A 122 -4.23 -19.68 -19.43
CA THR A 122 -5.66 -19.84 -19.71
C THR A 122 -6.22 -18.44 -19.94
N ILE A 123 -6.24 -18.05 -21.20
CA ILE A 123 -7.15 -17.01 -21.68
C ILE A 123 -8.53 -17.67 -21.61
N GLU A 124 -9.33 -17.35 -20.59
CA GLU A 124 -10.75 -17.67 -20.63
C GLU A 124 -11.37 -16.81 -21.74
N GLU A 125 -11.86 -17.48 -22.80
CA GLU A 125 -12.69 -16.93 -23.89
C GLU A 125 -14.07 -16.47 -23.38
#